data_AF-A0A9Q9BD53-F1
#
_entry.id   AF-A0A9Q9BD53-F1
#
_cell.length_a   1.000
_cell.length_b   1.000
_cell.length_c   1.000
_cell.angle_alpha   90.00
_cell.angle_beta   90.00
_cell.angle_gamma   90.00
#
_symmetry.space_group_name_H-M   'P 1'
#
loop_
_entity.id
_entity.type
_entity.pdbx_description
1 polymer ?
#
loop_
_entity_poly.entity_id
_entity_poly.type
_entity_poly.pdbx_seq_one_letter_code
_entity_poly.pdbx_strand_id
1 'polypeptide(L)' 'MTANPILLQKKYARIVALYAERTGLSLSSSLKKFYHSIVYKLMSQGISDMHCMSDDYLVEELLSE' A
#
# COMPACT_ATOMS: atom_id res chain seq x y z
N MET A 1 -7.46 11.87 9.19
CA MET A 1 -8.27 12.56 8.14
C MET A 1 -8.79 11.51 7.16
N THR A 2 -9.94 11.69 6.49
CA THR A 2 -10.42 10.72 5.47
C THR A 2 -9.94 11.11 4.08
N ALA A 3 -9.13 10.27 3.45
CA ALA A 3 -8.67 10.47 2.08
C ALA A 3 -9.86 10.36 1.09
N ASN A 4 -9.78 11.07 -0.04
CA ASN A 4 -10.74 10.86 -1.13
C ASN A 4 -10.66 9.38 -1.59
N PRO A 5 -11.77 8.62 -1.59
CA PRO A 5 -11.75 7.19 -1.87
C PRO A 5 -11.13 6.83 -3.23
N ILE A 6 -11.34 7.65 -4.25
CA ILE A 6 -10.78 7.41 -5.60
C ILE A 6 -9.26 7.58 -5.60
N LEU A 7 -8.76 8.62 -4.92
CA LEU A 7 -7.33 8.87 -4.81
C LEU A 7 -6.64 7.77 -3.99
N LEU A 8 -7.30 7.29 -2.94
CA LEU A 8 -6.80 6.21 -2.09
C LEU A 8 -6.67 4.90 -2.87
N GLN A 9 -7.68 4.53 -3.65
CA GLN A 9 -7.63 3.33 -4.50
C GLN A 9 -6.52 3.42 -5.57
N LYS A 10 -6.34 4.59 -6.20
CA LYS A 10 -5.21 4.80 -7.13
C LYS A 10 -3.86 4.64 -6.46
N LYS A 11 -3.74 5.08 -5.20
CA LYS A 11 -2.52 4.91 -4.41
C LYS A 11 -2.25 3.44 -4.08
N TYR A 12 -3.27 2.67 -3.72
CA TYR A 12 -3.13 1.23 -3.51
C TYR A 12 -2.59 0.52 -4.76
N ALA A 13 -3.12 0.84 -5.93
CA ALA A 13 -2.63 0.28 -7.19
C ALA A 13 -1.14 0.58 -7.43
N ARG A 14 -0.69 1.81 -7.11
CA ARG A 14 0.73 2.21 -7.22
C ARG A 14 1.61 1.41 -6.26
N ILE A 15 1.22 1.29 -4.99
CA ILE A 15 1.97 0.53 -3.97
C ILE A 15 2.09 -0.94 -4.36
N VAL A 16 1.00 -1.57 -4.81
CA VAL A 16 0.99 -2.98 -5.22
C VAL A 16 1.90 -3.21 -6.44
N ALA A 17 1.84 -2.33 -7.43
CA ALA A 17 2.69 -2.42 -8.61
C ALA A 17 4.18 -2.28 -8.25
N LEU A 18 4.52 -1.28 -7.43
CA LEU A 18 5.89 -1.04 -6.99
C LEU A 18 6.42 -2.20 -6.11
N TYR A 19 5.59 -2.75 -5.22
CA TYR A 19 5.96 -3.92 -4.44
C TYR A 19 6.23 -5.16 -5.32
N ALA A 20 5.39 -5.39 -6.34
CA ALA A 20 5.58 -6.47 -7.31
C ALA A 20 6.91 -6.32 -8.07
N GLU A 21 7.23 -5.11 -8.52
CA GLU A 21 8.49 -4.80 -9.20
C GLU A 21 9.70 -5.07 -8.32
N ARG A 22 9.68 -4.61 -7.06
CA ARG A 22 10.81 -4.78 -6.13
C ARG A 22 11.04 -6.22 -5.67
N THR A 23 9.98 -7.02 -5.57
CA THR A 23 10.07 -8.40 -5.08
C THR A 23 10.15 -9.45 -6.19
N GLY A 24 9.87 -9.07 -7.44
CA GLY A 24 9.72 -10.01 -8.56
C GLY A 24 8.46 -10.88 -8.47
N LEU A 25 7.52 -10.56 -7.55
CA LEU A 25 6.27 -11.29 -7.40
C LEU A 25 5.25 -10.92 -8.47
N SER A 26 4.32 -11.84 -8.75
CA SER A 26 3.16 -11.53 -9.60
C SER A 26 2.30 -10.43 -8.97
N LEU A 27 1.64 -9.62 -9.81
CA LEU A 27 0.69 -8.61 -9.34
C LEU A 27 -0.40 -9.20 -8.42
N SER A 28 -0.89 -10.40 -8.71
CA SER A 28 -1.86 -11.10 -7.86
C SER A 28 -1.31 -11.45 -6.48
N SER A 29 -0.06 -11.90 -6.40
CA SER A 29 0.59 -12.23 -5.13
C SER A 29 0.84 -10.97 -4.30
N SER A 30 1.31 -9.90 -4.95
CA SER A 30 1.53 -8.59 -4.34
C SER A 30 0.23 -7.97 -3.83
N LEU A 31 -0.85 -8.06 -4.61
CA LEU A 31 -2.18 -7.59 -4.21
C LEU A 31 -2.68 -8.35 -2.97
N LYS A 32 -2.50 -9.68 -2.94
CA LYS A 32 -2.87 -10.50 -1.79
C LYS A 32 -2.08 -10.09 -0.54
N LYS A 33 -0.75 -9.93 -0.63
CA LYS A 33 0.09 -9.46 0.48
C LYS A 33 -0.36 -8.09 0.97
N PHE A 34 -0.59 -7.14 0.05
CA PHE A 34 -1.04 -5.79 0.38
C PHE A 34 -2.37 -5.78 1.16
N TYR A 35 -3.41 -6.49 0.71
CA TYR A 35 -4.70 -6.47 1.43
C TYR A 35 -4.68 -7.16 2.79
N HIS A 36 -3.68 -8.00 3.07
CA HIS A 36 -3.48 -8.63 4.38
C HIS A 36 -2.44 -7.91 5.25
N SER A 37 -1.92 -6.76 4.79
CA SER A 37 -0.85 -6.04 5.47
C SER A 37 -1.37 -5.07 6.54
N ILE A 38 -0.48 -4.74 7.48
CA ILE A 38 -0.72 -3.68 8.46
C ILE A 38 -0.77 -2.33 7.73
N VAL A 39 0.09 -2.10 6.74
CA VAL A 39 0.10 -0.89 5.90
C VAL A 39 -1.29 -0.61 5.31
N TYR A 40 -1.95 -1.60 4.70
CA TYR A 40 -3.29 -1.41 4.15
C TYR A 40 -4.31 -1.05 5.23
N LYS A 41 -4.28 -1.73 6.38
CA LYS A 41 -5.17 -1.44 7.50
C LYS A 41 -5.00 0.00 7.99
N LEU A 42 -3.76 0.45 8.18
CA LEU A 42 -3.47 1.80 8.65
C LEU A 42 -3.92 2.85 7.63
N MET A 43 -3.62 2.65 6.35
CA MET A 43 -4.04 3.55 5.28
C MET A 43 -5.56 3.63 5.14
N SER A 44 -6.25 2.49 5.13
CA SER A 44 -7.72 2.41 4.95
C SER A 44 -8.49 2.98 6.13
N GLN A 45 -7.94 2.88 7.34
CA GLN A 45 -8.53 3.45 8.56
C GLN A 45 -8.09 4.90 8.81
N GLY A 46 -7.22 5.46 7.96
CA GLY A 46 -6.71 6.83 8.11
C GLY A 46 -5.86 7.02 9.37
N ILE A 47 -5.23 5.95 9.87
CA ILE A 47 -4.41 5.98 11.08
C ILE A 47 -3.04 6.57 10.75
N SER A 48 -2.56 7.48 11.61
CA SER A 48 -1.26 8.15 11.49
C SER A 48 -1.03 8.85 10.13
N ASP A 49 -2.13 9.15 9.43
CA ASP A 49 -2.11 9.69 8.06
C ASP A 49 -1.18 8.92 7.10
N MET A 50 -1.10 7.59 7.26
CA MET A 50 -0.27 6.70 6.41
C MET A 50 -0.58 6.85 4.91
N HIS A 51 -1.81 7.23 4.57
CA HIS A 51 -2.21 7.51 3.19
C HIS A 51 -1.52 8.76 2.58
N CYS A 52 -0.88 9.61 3.38
CA CYS A 52 -0.11 10.78 2.93
C CYS A 52 1.37 10.48 2.69
N MET A 53 1.91 9.38 3.22
CA MET A 53 3.32 9.01 3.07
C MET A 53 3.70 8.65 1.63
N SER A 54 4.98 8.73 1.24
CA SER A 54 5.41 8.38 -0.12
C SER A 54 5.16 6.90 -0.44
N ASP A 55 5.01 6.58 -1.73
CA ASP A 55 4.83 5.18 -2.15
C ASP A 55 6.04 4.33 -1.78
N ASP A 56 7.26 4.84 -1.97
CA ASP A 56 8.48 4.12 -1.60
C ASP A 56 8.51 3.79 -0.12
N TYR A 57 8.15 4.74 0.76
CA TYR A 57 8.08 4.50 2.20
C TYR A 57 7.07 3.41 2.54
N LEU A 58 5.87 3.47 1.96
CA LEU A 58 4.82 2.48 2.20
C LEU A 58 5.19 1.08 1.69
N VAL A 59 5.97 1.01 0.61
CA VAL A 59 6.51 -0.26 0.11
C VAL A 59 7.62 -0.80 0.99
N GLU A 60 8.51 0.04 1.53
CA GLU A 60 9.51 -0.38 2.52
C GLU A 60 8.87 -0.92 3.81
N GLU A 61 7.82 -0.24 4.31
CA GLU A 61 7.05 -0.74 5.46
C GLU A 61 6.42 -2.10 5.13
N LEU A 62 5.84 -2.26 3.94
CA LEU A 62 5.24 -3.52 3.49
C LEU A 62 6.26 -4.65 3.29
N LEU A 63 7.51 -4.32 2.94
CA LEU A 63 8.63 -5.25 2.84
C LEU A 63 9.15 -5.66 4.22
N SER A 64 9.04 -4.77 5.21
CA SER A 64 9.46 -4.98 6.59
C SER A 64 8.45 -5.79 7.43
N GLU A 65 7.24 -6.02 6.90
CA GLU A 65 6.22 -6.92 7.44
C GLU A 65 6.45 -8.41 7.12
#